data_AF-A0A7S4SS73-F1
#
_entry.id   AF-A0A7S4SS73-F1
#
_cell.length_a   1.000
_cell.length_b   1.000
_cell.length_c   1.000
_cell.angle_alpha   90.00
_cell.angle_beta   90.00
_cell.angle_gamma   90.00
#
_symmetry.space_group_name_H-M   'P 1'
#
loop_
_entity.id
_entity.type
_entity.pdbx_description
1 polymer ?
#
loop_
_entity_poly.entity_id
_entity_poly.type
_entity_poly.pdbx_seq_one_letter_code
_entity_poly.pdbx_strand_id
1 'polypeptide(L)'
;PIYHWQCSNHPAAMSALAQFLLNDGRVDAQVVKYVTQTLQLDSVSDFANFWTSAEYEKGVQADIVQKVAGFGDASSPAAKLQTTRLRAAWKLAQDQASG
;
A
#
# COMPACT_ATOMS: atom_id res chain seq x y z
N PRO A 1 -5.10 43.56 6.24
CA PRO A 1 -3.90 43.04 5.55
C PRO A 1 -3.77 41.54 5.81
N ILE A 2 -3.99 40.77 4.75
CA ILE A 2 -4.09 39.32 4.72
C ILE A 2 -2.67 38.77 4.80
N TYR A 3 -2.33 38.01 5.85
CA TYR A 3 -1.13 37.18 5.81
C TYR A 3 -1.49 35.82 5.23
N HIS A 4 -0.73 35.49 4.20
CA HIS A 4 -0.92 34.41 3.27
C HIS A 4 -0.77 33.04 3.94
N TRP A 5 -1.61 32.13 3.45
CA TRP A 5 -1.52 30.69 3.55
C TRP A 5 -0.09 30.16 3.47
N GLN A 6 0.36 29.55 4.56
CA GLN A 6 1.36 28.50 4.47
C GLN A 6 0.65 27.19 4.84
N CYS A 7 -0.11 26.65 3.88
CA CYS A 7 -0.33 25.20 3.88
C CYS A 7 1.06 24.58 3.85
N SER A 8 1.46 24.02 4.97
CA SER A 8 2.72 23.31 5.12
C SER A 8 2.77 22.19 4.10
N ASN A 9 3.34 22.48 2.93
CA ASN A 9 3.81 21.50 1.98
C ASN A 9 5.11 20.90 2.54
N HIS A 10 4.99 20.24 3.69
CA HIS A 10 5.93 19.20 4.02
C HIS A 10 5.78 18.15 2.91
N PRO A 11 6.85 17.60 2.32
CA PRO A 11 6.72 16.24 1.80
C PRO A 11 6.23 15.44 3.00
N ALA A 12 4.93 15.10 3.01
CA ALA A 12 4.29 14.42 4.13
C ALA A 12 5.26 13.32 4.56
N ALA A 13 5.74 13.37 5.80
CA ALA A 13 6.68 12.37 6.29
C ALA A 13 6.09 11.02 5.95
N MET A 14 6.68 10.33 4.96
CA MET A 14 6.11 9.10 4.44
C MET A 14 5.95 8.16 5.62
N SER A 15 4.75 7.63 5.84
CA SER A 15 4.49 6.73 6.96
C SER A 15 5.47 5.56 6.90
N ALA A 16 5.76 4.95 8.06
CA ALA A 16 6.62 3.77 8.11
C ALA A 16 6.12 2.67 7.16
N LEU A 17 4.78 2.53 7.04
CA LEU A 17 4.17 1.64 6.05
C LEU A 17 4.49 2.04 4.61
N ALA A 18 4.38 3.33 4.25
CA ALA A 18 4.67 3.79 2.90
C ALA A 18 6.13 3.48 2.51
N GLN A 19 7.07 3.73 3.43
CA GLN A 19 8.49 3.45 3.23
C GLN A 19 8.74 1.95 3.06
N PHE A 20 8.12 1.12 3.90
CA PHE A 20 8.22 -0.34 3.82
C PHE A 20 7.70 -0.89 2.47
N LEU A 21 6.53 -0.44 2.02
CA LEU A 21 5.95 -0.91 0.76
C LEU A 21 6.78 -0.47 -0.47
N LEU A 22 7.33 0.74 -0.44
CA LEU A 22 8.18 1.25 -1.53
C LEU A 22 9.55 0.57 -1.58
N ASN A 23 10.21 0.44 -0.43
CA ASN A 23 11.61 0.00 -0.38
C ASN A 23 11.72 -1.52 -0.35
N ASP A 24 11.04 -2.17 0.60
CA ASP A 24 11.10 -3.62 0.81
C ASP A 24 10.15 -4.34 -0.14
N GLY A 25 8.92 -3.84 -0.25
CA GLY A 25 7.90 -4.40 -1.14
C GLY A 25 8.10 -4.11 -2.62
N ARG A 26 8.88 -3.07 -2.96
CA ARG A 26 9.04 -2.52 -4.32
C ARG A 26 7.70 -2.22 -5.00
N VAL A 27 6.66 -1.94 -4.22
CA VAL A 27 5.31 -1.66 -4.67
C VAL A 27 5.28 -0.31 -5.38
N ASP A 28 4.47 -0.20 -6.43
CA ASP A 28 4.33 1.06 -7.16
C ASP A 28 3.79 2.19 -6.26
N ALA A 29 4.32 3.40 -6.44
CA ALA A 29 3.96 4.55 -5.60
C ALA A 29 2.46 4.89 -5.64
N GLN A 30 1.76 4.65 -6.75
CA GLN A 30 0.31 4.87 -6.82
C GLN A 30 -0.45 3.87 -5.96
N VAL A 31 0.01 2.62 -5.93
CA VAL A 31 -0.54 1.56 -5.08
C VAL A 31 -0.27 1.88 -3.61
N VAL A 32 0.95 2.28 -3.25
CA VAL A 32 1.30 2.70 -1.89
C VAL A 32 0.43 3.86 -1.42
N LYS A 33 0.28 4.89 -2.26
CA LYS A 33 -0.58 6.04 -1.96
C LYS A 33 -2.01 5.59 -1.67
N TYR A 34 -2.56 4.68 -2.48
CA TYR A 34 -3.90 4.15 -2.25
C TYR A 34 -4.01 3.40 -0.91
N VAL A 35 -3.04 2.55 -0.59
CA VAL A 35 -3.01 1.81 0.70
C VAL A 35 -2.99 2.77 1.90
N THR A 36 -2.15 3.81 1.85
CA THR A 36 -1.98 4.71 3.01
C THR A 36 -3.01 5.82 3.08
N GLN A 37 -3.59 6.26 1.95
CA GLN A 37 -4.51 7.40 1.92
C GLN A 37 -5.98 7.00 1.73
N THR A 38 -6.25 5.89 1.05
CA THR A 38 -7.63 5.43 0.78
C THR A 38 -8.03 4.31 1.72
N LEU A 39 -7.18 3.29 1.91
CA LEU A 39 -7.43 2.26 2.94
C LEU A 39 -7.03 2.74 4.34
N GLN A 40 -6.29 3.85 4.43
CA GLN A 40 -5.84 4.46 5.68
C GLN A 40 -5.12 3.48 6.60
N LEU A 41 -4.30 2.60 6.03
CA LEU A 41 -3.42 1.76 6.82
C LEU A 41 -2.22 2.61 7.26
N ASP A 42 -2.01 2.70 8.57
CA ASP A 42 -1.01 3.59 9.16
C ASP A 42 0.29 2.88 9.51
N SER A 43 0.24 1.57 9.75
CA SER A 43 1.39 0.76 10.18
C SER A 43 1.59 -0.52 9.37
N VAL A 44 2.81 -1.08 9.45
CA VAL A 44 3.13 -2.41 8.88
C VAL A 44 2.29 -3.50 9.53
N SER A 45 1.98 -3.38 10.83
CA SER A 45 1.12 -4.30 11.56
C SER A 45 -0.34 -4.22 11.09
N ASP A 46 -0.88 -3.03 10.85
CA ASP A 46 -2.24 -2.89 10.29
C ASP A 46 -2.31 -3.55 8.91
N PHE A 47 -1.29 -3.32 8.07
CA PHE A 47 -1.19 -3.97 6.77
C PHE A 47 -1.08 -5.50 6.85
N ALA A 48 -0.30 -6.03 7.79
CA ALA A 48 -0.19 -7.48 8.01
C ALA A 48 -1.53 -8.11 8.43
N ASN A 49 -2.29 -7.42 9.28
CA ASN A 49 -3.53 -7.95 9.87
C ASN A 49 -4.82 -7.59 9.11
N PHE A 50 -4.76 -6.73 8.10
CA PHE A 50 -5.95 -6.28 7.37
C PHE A 50 -6.66 -7.42 6.61
N TRP A 51 -5.91 -8.39 6.08
CA TRP A 51 -6.46 -9.61 5.49
C TRP A 51 -5.94 -10.84 6.22
N THR A 52 -6.78 -11.87 6.32
CA THR A 52 -6.31 -13.21 6.69
C THR A 52 -5.55 -13.87 5.52
N SER A 53 -4.74 -14.88 5.80
CA SER A 53 -4.02 -15.62 4.76
C SER A 53 -4.92 -16.25 3.70
N ALA A 54 -6.14 -16.64 4.07
CA ALA A 54 -7.12 -17.21 3.16
C ALA A 54 -7.76 -16.15 2.23
N GLU A 55 -7.82 -14.89 2.69
CA GLU A 55 -8.49 -13.80 2.00
C GLU A 55 -7.53 -12.93 1.20
N TYR A 56 -6.24 -12.95 1.56
CA TYR A 56 -5.23 -12.04 1.04
C TYR A 56 -5.22 -11.92 -0.49
N GLU A 57 -5.20 -13.04 -1.22
CA GLU A 57 -5.11 -13.00 -2.68
C GLU A 57 -6.31 -12.32 -3.33
N LYS A 58 -7.52 -12.58 -2.83
CA LYS A 58 -8.75 -11.99 -3.36
C LYS A 58 -8.90 -10.55 -2.90
N GLY A 59 -8.63 -10.29 -1.62
CA GLY A 59 -8.72 -8.98 -1.00
C GLY A 59 -7.77 -7.98 -1.64
N VAL A 60 -6.48 -8.31 -1.79
CA VAL A 60 -5.53 -7.39 -2.44
C VAL A 60 -5.89 -7.08 -3.89
N GLN A 61 -6.37 -8.08 -4.63
CA GLN A 61 -6.78 -7.85 -6.01
C GLN A 61 -8.02 -6.94 -6.09
N ALA A 62 -9.05 -7.21 -5.28
CA ALA A 62 -10.33 -6.51 -5.33
C ALA A 62 -10.29 -5.12 -4.66
N ASP A 63 -9.60 -5.02 -3.52
CA ASP A 63 -9.61 -3.85 -2.64
C ASP A 63 -8.54 -2.83 -3.02
N ILE A 64 -7.40 -3.28 -3.60
CA ILE A 64 -6.29 -2.41 -4.01
C ILE A 64 -6.15 -2.39 -5.53
N VAL A 65 -5.72 -3.49 -6.14
CA VAL A 65 -5.19 -3.48 -7.53
C VAL A 65 -6.26 -3.02 -8.52
N GLN A 66 -7.49 -3.52 -8.39
CA GLN A 66 -8.61 -3.10 -9.25
C GLN A 66 -9.10 -1.67 -9.00
N LYS A 67 -8.75 -1.08 -7.85
CA LYS A 67 -9.18 0.28 -7.47
C LYS A 67 -8.16 1.35 -7.86
N VAL A 68 -6.91 0.98 -8.10
CA VAL A 68 -5.87 1.92 -8.52
C VAL A 68 -5.95 2.14 -10.04
N ALA A 69 -6.10 3.40 -10.44
CA ALA A 69 -6.09 3.79 -11.84
C ALA A 69 -4.80 3.32 -12.52
N GLY A 70 -4.94 2.62 -13.66
CA GLY A 70 -3.82 2.00 -14.38
C GLY A 70 -3.60 0.51 -14.09
N PHE A 71 -4.22 -0.04 -13.04
CA PHE A 71 -4.13 -1.47 -12.69
C PHE A 71 -5.49 -2.18 -12.67
N GLY A 72 -6.57 -1.50 -13.10
CA GLY A 72 -7.94 -2.02 -13.11
C GLY A 72 -8.12 -3.34 -13.87
N ASP A 73 -7.32 -3.58 -14.91
CA ASP A 73 -7.25 -4.90 -15.54
C ASP A 73 -6.28 -5.82 -14.78
N ALA A 74 -6.84 -6.67 -13.94
CA ALA A 74 -6.09 -7.65 -13.14
C ALA A 74 -5.35 -8.70 -14.00
N SER A 75 -5.70 -8.86 -15.27
CA SER A 75 -4.99 -9.77 -16.19
C SER A 75 -3.71 -9.15 -16.74
N SER A 76 -3.58 -7.83 -16.65
CA SER A 76 -2.43 -7.09 -17.16
C SER A 76 -1.13 -7.50 -16.43
N PRO A 77 0.02 -7.52 -17.12
CA PRO A 77 1.31 -7.83 -16.49
C PRO A 77 1.64 -6.89 -15.33
N ALA A 78 1.26 -5.61 -15.46
CA ALA A 78 1.49 -4.59 -14.44
C ALA A 78 0.68 -4.89 -13.17
N ALA A 79 -0.60 -5.23 -13.29
CA ALA A 79 -1.45 -5.61 -12.16
C ALA A 79 -0.93 -6.87 -11.46
N LYS A 80 -0.60 -7.92 -12.22
CA LYS A 80 -0.02 -9.16 -11.67
C LYS A 80 1.29 -8.93 -10.92
N LEU A 81 2.14 -8.04 -11.45
CA LEU A 81 3.39 -7.66 -10.81
C LEU A 81 3.13 -6.95 -9.47
N GLN A 82 2.18 -6.02 -9.42
CA GLN A 82 1.82 -5.34 -8.17
C GLN A 82 1.21 -6.31 -7.15
N THR A 83 0.33 -7.22 -7.57
CA THR A 83 -0.20 -8.28 -6.68
C THR A 83 0.93 -9.14 -6.09
N THR A 84 1.93 -9.50 -6.91
CA THR A 84 3.06 -10.31 -6.45
C THR A 84 3.94 -9.57 -5.45
N ARG A 85 4.20 -8.28 -5.72
CA ARG A 85 4.99 -7.40 -4.84
C ARG A 85 4.30 -7.14 -3.51
N LEU A 86 3.01 -6.81 -3.55
CA LEU A 86 2.19 -6.69 -2.35
C LEU A 86 2.22 -7.99 -1.55
N ARG A 87 2.11 -9.15 -2.22
CA ARG A 87 2.16 -10.46 -1.55
C ARG A 87 3.47 -10.70 -0.82
N ALA A 88 4.58 -10.37 -1.47
CA ALA A 88 5.90 -10.48 -0.85
C ALA A 88 6.00 -9.55 0.36
N ALA A 89 5.57 -8.30 0.24
CA ALA A 89 5.56 -7.33 1.33
C ALA A 89 4.67 -7.77 2.50
N TRP A 90 3.50 -8.33 2.23
CA TRP A 90 2.58 -8.81 3.26
C TRP A 90 3.13 -10.02 4.01
N LYS A 91 3.77 -10.96 3.31
CA LYS A 91 4.47 -12.07 3.96
C LYS A 91 5.60 -11.57 4.87
N LEU A 92 6.42 -10.63 4.38
CA LEU A 92 7.46 -10.00 5.21
C LEU A 92 6.88 -9.31 6.45
N ALA A 93 5.75 -8.62 6.30
CA ALA A 93 5.06 -7.96 7.41
C ALA A 93 4.49 -8.98 8.42
N GLN A 94 3.93 -10.10 7.94
CA GLN A 94 3.44 -11.20 8.79
C GLN A 94 4.58 -11.87 9.57
N ASP A 95 5.73 -12.09 8.93
CA ASP A 95 6.92 -12.64 9.58
C ASP A 95 7.45 -11.69 10.67
N GLN A 96 7.43 -10.36 10.42
CA GLN A 96 7.77 -9.35 11.42
C GLN A 96 6.77 -9.27 12.58
N ALA A 97 5.50 -9.58 12.35
CA ALA A 97 4.47 -9.56 13.38
C ALA A 97 4.47 -10.82 14.27
N SER A 98 5.13 -11.89 13.85
CA SER A 98 5.18 -13.18 14.56
C SER A 98 6.51 -13.46 15.27
N GLY A 99 7.50 -12.55 15.18
CA GLY A 99 8.75 -12.58 15.93
C GLY A 99 8.79 -11.60 17.09
#